data_AF-A1X3C4-F1
#
_entry.id   AF-A1X3C4-F1
#
_cell.length_a   1.000
_cell.length_b   1.000
_cell.length_c   1.000
_cell.angle_alpha   90.00
_cell.angle_beta   90.00
_cell.angle_gamma   90.00
#
_symmetry.space_group_name_H-M   'P 1'
#
loop_
_entity.id
_entity.type
_entity.pdbx_description
1 polymer ?
#
loop_
_entity_poly.entity_id
_entity_poly.type
_entity_poly.pdbx_seq_one_letter_code
_entity_poly.pdbx_strand_id
1 'polypeptide(L)'
;AYQKHDTLLLSNRASASTFPRLEILTDDVKASHGAAVGSLNAYLLTYLRSRGFSLIEAKQALQKSFLTLDIEKPYFPKLQKQDLYHV
;
A
#
# COMPACT_ATOMS: atom_id res chain seq x y z
N ALA A 1 10.48 -20.53 -2.37
CA ALA A 1 10.51 -19.23 -3.07
C ALA A 1 9.14 -18.54 -2.96
N TYR A 2 9.09 -17.24 -2.71
CA TYR A 2 7.84 -16.48 -2.67
C TYR A 2 7.95 -15.22 -3.52
N GLN A 3 7.05 -15.04 -4.47
CA GLN A 3 6.95 -13.83 -5.29
C GLN A 3 5.72 -13.02 -4.88
N LYS A 4 5.89 -11.73 -4.61
CA LYS A 4 4.77 -10.82 -4.30
C LYS A 4 4.77 -9.61 -5.23
N HIS A 5 3.61 -9.26 -5.77
CA HIS A 5 3.43 -8.10 -6.63
C HIS A 5 2.17 -7.33 -6.25
N ASP A 6 2.32 -6.25 -5.50
CA ASP A 6 1.21 -5.37 -5.14
C ASP A 6 1.24 -4.14 -6.06
N THR A 7 0.07 -3.70 -6.52
CA THR A 7 -0.07 -2.56 -7.42
C THR A 7 -1.15 -1.59 -6.96
N LEU A 8 -0.80 -0.31 -6.94
CA LEU A 8 -1.70 0.79 -6.63
C LEU A 8 -2.01 1.62 -7.88
N LEU A 9 -3.27 1.61 -8.31
CA LEU A 9 -3.76 2.45 -9.39
C LEU A 9 -4.06 3.86 -8.87
N LEU A 10 -3.47 4.87 -9.53
CA LEU A 10 -3.57 6.28 -9.09
C LEU A 10 -4.70 7.07 -9.77
N SER A 11 -5.34 6.50 -10.79
CA SER A 11 -6.47 7.11 -11.49
C SER A 11 -7.37 6.07 -12.15
N ASN A 12 -8.60 6.45 -12.50
CA ASN A 12 -9.56 5.58 -13.17
C ASN A 12 -9.14 5.18 -14.60
N ARG A 13 -8.15 5.88 -15.19
CA ARG A 13 -7.59 5.56 -16.50
C ARG A 13 -6.28 4.77 -16.40
N ALA A 14 -5.79 4.54 -15.18
CA ALA A 14 -4.58 3.74 -14.98
C ALA A 14 -4.90 2.26 -15.18
N SER A 15 -3.97 1.54 -15.79
CA SER A 15 -4.02 0.09 -15.93
C SER A 15 -2.63 -0.49 -15.63
N ALA A 16 -2.62 -1.72 -15.14
CA ALA A 16 -1.41 -2.48 -14.89
C ALA A 16 -1.72 -3.96 -15.13
N SER A 17 -0.80 -4.66 -15.78
CA SER A 17 -0.91 -6.08 -16.07
C SER A 17 0.29 -6.80 -15.47
N THR A 18 0.03 -7.84 -14.69
CA THR A 18 1.07 -8.63 -14.01
C THR A 18 0.97 -10.07 -14.48
N PHE A 19 2.09 -10.60 -14.97
CA PHE A 19 2.20 -11.99 -15.44
C PHE A 19 3.29 -12.70 -14.63
N PRO A 20 2.98 -13.17 -13.40
CA PRO A 20 3.95 -13.91 -12.61
C PRO A 20 4.29 -15.23 -13.33
N ARG A 21 5.58 -15.60 -13.34
CA ARG A 21 6.06 -16.84 -13.92
C ARG A 21 7.11 -17.43 -12.99
N LEU A 22 6.94 -18.71 -12.67
CA LEU A 22 7.90 -19.50 -11.93
C LEU A 22 8.21 -20.75 -12.74
N GLU A 23 9.50 -20.99 -12.97
CA GLU A 23 10.00 -22.22 -13.58
C GLU A 23 10.67 -23.05 -12.48
N ILE A 24 10.14 -24.25 -12.23
CA ILE A 24 10.60 -25.14 -11.17
C ILE A 24 11.24 -26.35 -11.84
N LEU A 25 12.56 -26.49 -11.70
CA LEU A 25 13.37 -27.53 -12.35
C LEU A 25 13.77 -28.67 -11.40
N THR A 26 13.18 -28.73 -10.21
CA THR A 26 13.50 -29.71 -9.17
C THR A 26 12.24 -30.10 -8.40
N ASP A 27 12.19 -31.35 -7.92
CA ASP A 27 10.99 -31.94 -7.35
C ASP A 27 10.72 -31.51 -5.89
N ASP A 28 11.72 -30.96 -5.20
CA ASP A 28 11.64 -30.72 -3.75
C ASP A 28 11.66 -29.22 -3.42
N VAL A 29 10.62 -28.49 -3.87
CA VAL A 29 10.48 -27.06 -3.58
C VAL A 29 9.08 -26.67 -3.11
N LYS A 30 9.05 -25.71 -2.18
CA LYS A 30 7.86 -24.90 -1.89
C LYS A 30 8.01 -23.55 -2.56
N ALA A 31 7.19 -23.31 -3.58
CA ALA A 31 7.14 -22.05 -4.30
C ALA A 31 5.71 -21.49 -4.29
N SER A 32 5.56 -20.19 -4.08
CA SER A 32 4.27 -19.51 -4.15
C SER A 32 4.42 -18.13 -4.80
N HIS A 33 3.33 -17.63 -5.39
CA HIS A 33 3.24 -16.26 -5.89
C HIS A 33 1.92 -15.62 -5.46
N GLY A 34 1.94 -14.31 -5.26
CA GLY A 34 0.76 -13.51 -4.94
C GLY A 34 0.81 -12.18 -5.68
N ALA A 35 -0.33 -11.75 -6.20
CA ALA A 35 -0.47 -10.44 -6.81
C ALA A 35 -1.78 -9.78 -6.37
N ALA A 36 -1.72 -8.49 -6.03
CA ALA A 36 -2.88 -7.69 -5.67
C ALA A 36 -2.88 -6.38 -6.46
N VAL A 37 -4.06 -5.98 -6.94
CA VAL A 37 -4.28 -4.70 -7.61
C VAL A 37 -5.39 -3.97 -6.86
N GLY A 38 -5.17 -2.69 -6.56
CA GLY A 38 -6.16 -1.85 -5.91
C GLY A 38 -5.94 -0.37 -6.18
N SER A 39 -6.91 0.44 -5.74
CA SER A 39 -6.84 1.90 -5.78
C SER A 39 -6.66 2.44 -4.36
N LEU A 40 -6.39 3.74 -4.23
CA LEU A 40 -6.36 4.39 -2.92
C LEU A 40 -7.68 4.19 -2.16
N ASN A 41 -7.57 3.76 -0.90
CA ASN A 41 -8.74 3.54 -0.04
C ASN A 41 -9.43 4.87 0.28
N ALA A 42 -10.65 5.04 -0.24
CA ALA A 42 -11.43 6.27 -0.07
C ALA A 42 -11.80 6.59 1.39
N TYR A 43 -11.98 5.56 2.22
CA TYR A 43 -12.24 5.72 3.65
C TYR A 43 -11.02 6.30 4.37
N LEU A 44 -9.83 5.74 4.16
CA LEU A 44 -8.58 6.28 4.72
C LEU A 44 -8.30 7.70 4.22
N LEU A 45 -8.63 7.96 2.96
CA LEU A 45 -8.49 9.29 2.37
C LEU A 45 -9.43 10.30 3.04
N THR A 46 -10.67 9.91 3.29
CA THR A 46 -11.66 10.71 4.03
C THR A 46 -11.22 10.90 5.49
N TYR A 47 -10.70 9.85 6.12
CA TYR A 47 -10.19 9.87 7.48
C TYR A 47 -9.04 10.87 7.64
N LEU A 48 -8.00 10.79 6.80
CA LEU A 48 -6.89 11.75 6.84
C LEU A 48 -7.36 13.18 6.60
N ARG A 49 -8.29 13.38 5.66
CA ARG A 49 -8.87 14.71 5.40
C ARG A 49 -9.61 15.27 6.62
N SER A 50 -10.37 14.43 7.34
CA SER A 50 -11.04 14.84 8.59
C SER A 50 -10.07 15.27 9.70
N ARG A 51 -8.80 14.84 9.60
CA ARG A 51 -7.71 15.16 10.52
C ARG A 51 -6.84 16.34 10.07
N GLY A 52 -7.32 17.15 9.11
CA GLY A 52 -6.64 18.37 8.67
C GLY A 52 -5.58 18.17 7.58
N PHE A 53 -5.56 17.01 6.92
CA PHE A 53 -4.76 16.82 5.72
C PHE A 53 -5.51 17.39 4.51
N SER A 54 -4.80 18.15 3.68
CA SER A 54 -5.28 18.45 2.34
C SER A 54 -5.39 17.16 1.52
N LEU A 55 -6.17 17.21 0.44
CA LEU A 55 -6.30 16.08 -0.49
C LEU A 55 -4.94 15.59 -1.01
N ILE A 56 -4.01 16.52 -1.28
CA ILE A 56 -2.68 16.22 -1.78
C ILE A 56 -1.85 15.51 -0.71
N GLU A 57 -1.80 16.06 0.51
CA GLU A 57 -1.06 15.46 1.62
C GLU A 57 -1.60 14.06 1.97
N ALA A 58 -2.93 13.87 2.00
CA ALA A 58 -3.54 12.59 2.28
C ALA A 58 -3.19 11.53 1.21
N LYS A 59 -3.22 11.90 -0.08
CA LYS A 59 -2.81 11.00 -1.16
C LYS A 59 -1.34 10.63 -1.05
N GLN A 60 -0.47 11.62 -0.82
CA GLN A 60 0.98 11.39 -0.68
C GLN A 60 1.29 10.50 0.51
N ALA A 61 0.61 10.70 1.65
CA ALA A 61 0.74 9.86 2.83
C ALA A 61 0.43 8.39 2.52
N LEU A 62 -0.73 8.12 1.89
CA LEU A 62 -1.14 6.76 1.54
C LEU A 62 -0.24 6.13 0.47
N GLN A 63 0.21 6.90 -0.53
CA GLN A 63 1.16 6.43 -1.54
C GLN A 63 2.52 6.07 -0.93
N LYS A 64 3.06 6.92 -0.05
CA LYS A 64 4.32 6.63 0.65
C LYS A 64 4.19 5.41 1.55
N SER A 65 3.07 5.27 2.25
CA SER A 65 2.78 4.09 3.08
C SER A 65 2.68 2.81 2.24
N PHE A 66 2.22 2.89 0.99
CA PHE A 66 2.19 1.74 0.09
C PHE A 66 3.60 1.33 -0.38
N LEU A 67 4.51 2.28 -0.55
CA LEU A 67 5.87 2.04 -1.03
C LEU A 67 6.85 1.63 0.07
N THR A 68 6.56 1.96 1.33
CA THR A 68 7.45 1.68 2.45
C THR A 68 7.08 0.33 3.06
N LEU A 69 8.02 -0.62 3.02
CA LEU A 69 7.84 -1.95 3.61
C LEU A 69 7.92 -1.94 5.15
N ASP A 70 8.61 -0.96 5.73
CA ASP A 70 8.80 -0.79 7.17
C ASP A 70 7.98 0.39 7.73
N ILE A 71 6.94 0.07 8.50
CA ILE A 71 6.08 1.04 9.19
C ILE A 71 6.71 1.41 10.55
N GLU A 72 8.03 1.59 10.64
CA GLU A 72 8.66 1.78 11.96
C GLU A 72 8.30 3.13 12.62
N LYS A 73 7.78 4.09 11.85
CA LYS A 73 7.01 5.22 12.37
C LYS A 73 6.32 5.95 11.22
N PRO A 74 4.98 5.90 11.12
CA PRO A 74 4.29 6.83 10.26
C PRO A 74 4.44 8.23 10.88
N TYR A 75 5.39 9.03 10.38
CA TYR A 75 5.56 10.42 10.83
C TYR A 75 4.42 11.27 10.27
N PHE A 76 3.35 11.36 11.06
CA PHE A 76 2.20 12.22 10.80
C PHE A 76 2.16 13.35 11.85
N PRO A 77 2.95 14.42 11.68
CA PRO A 77 3.03 15.51 12.66
C PRO A 77 1.67 16.15 12.94
N LYS A 78 0.73 16.09 11.98
CA LYS A 78 -0.67 16.54 12.15
C LYS A 78 -1.53 15.60 13.01
N LEU A 79 -1.20 14.31 13.08
CA LEU A 79 -1.92 13.31 13.88
C LEU A 79 -1.34 13.14 15.30
N GLN A 80 -0.10 13.58 15.54
CA GLN A 80 0.56 13.47 16.85
C GLN A 80 -0.12 14.28 17.97
N LYS A 81 -0.99 15.25 17.63
CA LYS A 81 -1.78 16.00 18.62
C LYS A 81 -3.08 15.31 19.03
N GLN A 82 -3.38 14.13 18.48
CA GLN A 82 -4.58 13.35 18.80
C GLN A 82 -4.12 11.93 19.08
N ASP A 83 -4.00 11.57 20.36
CA ASP A 83 -3.62 10.24 20.86
C ASP A 83 -4.51 9.14 20.25
N LEU A 84 -4.10 8.60 19.10
CA LEU A 84 -4.88 7.62 18.32
C LEU A 84 -4.10 6.33 18.04
N TYR A 85 -2.95 6.13 18.69
CA TYR A 85 -2.13 4.91 18.59
C TYR A 85 -2.20 4.01 19.84
N HIS A 86 -3.17 4.25 20.71
CA HIS A 86 -3.50 3.35 21.82
C HIS A 86 -4.76 2.53 21.49
N VAL A 87 -4.61 1.54 20.61
CA VAL A 87 -5.47 0.34 20.56
C VAL A 87 -4.56 -0.85 20.29
#